data_AF-A0A7V9SNQ7-F1
#
_entry.id   AF-A0A7V9SNQ7-F1
#
_cell.length_a   1.000
_cell.length_b   1.000
_cell.length_c   1.000
_cell.angle_alpha   90.00
_cell.angle_beta   90.00
_cell.angle_gamma   90.00
#
_symmetry.space_group_name_H-M   'P 1'
#
loop_
_entity.id
_entity.type
_entity.pdbx_description
1 polymer ?
#
loop_
_entity_poly.entity_id
_entity_poly.type
_entity_poly.pdbx_seq_one_letter_code
_entity_poly.pdbx_strand_id
1 'polypeptide(L)'
;GWEFFVPSPGGFAPWRRGEAFPADENQLWSRPSPDAMWSLEVLVEDIGDGVLRYRRDPSISLPIEEAIGWTDDGIPYVAPQLQLLYKAKAMRARDEVDFAATVPLLSDFQRQWLETVAPGVTGPHEHI
;
A
#
# COMPACT_ATOMS: atom_id res chain seq x y z
N GLY A 1 -1.48 -22.78 15.83
CA GLY A 1 -0.30 -22.12 15.24
C GLY A 1 -0.80 -21.29 14.08
N TRP A 2 -0.16 -20.16 13.78
CA TRP A 2 -0.66 -19.26 12.74
C TRP A 2 -0.81 -19.97 11.39
N GLU A 3 -1.97 -19.77 10.77
CA GLU A 3 -2.28 -20.22 9.41
C GLU A 3 -2.29 -19.01 8.47
N PHE A 4 -1.80 -19.22 7.26
CA PHE A 4 -1.63 -18.19 6.25
C PHE A 4 -2.36 -18.57 4.98
N PHE A 5 -2.97 -17.58 4.34
CA PHE A 5 -3.81 -17.78 3.17
C PHE A 5 -3.66 -16.64 2.19
N VAL A 6 -3.77 -16.95 0.90
CA VAL A 6 -3.87 -15.98 -0.18
C VAL A 6 -5.30 -15.97 -0.72
N PRO A 7 -5.81 -14.83 -1.22
CA PRO A 7 -7.08 -14.83 -1.92
C PRO A 7 -7.05 -15.82 -3.10
N SER A 8 -8.19 -16.44 -3.36
CA SER A 8 -8.38 -17.36 -4.47
C SER A 8 -9.81 -17.26 -4.97
N PRO A 9 -10.13 -17.71 -6.20
CA PRO A 9 -11.51 -17.77 -6.67
C PRO A 9 -12.41 -18.50 -5.66
N GLY A 10 -13.43 -17.81 -5.16
CA GLY A 10 -14.39 -18.35 -4.19
C GLY A 10 -13.94 -18.34 -2.72
N GLY A 11 -12.79 -17.74 -2.37
CA GLY A 11 -12.37 -17.58 -0.98
C GLY A 11 -10.87 -17.41 -0.79
N PHE A 12 -10.29 -18.32 -0.02
CA PHE A 12 -8.89 -18.27 0.41
C PHE A 12 -8.24 -19.64 0.26
N ALA A 13 -7.05 -19.69 -0.33
CA ALA A 13 -6.24 -20.89 -0.43
C ALA A 13 -5.12 -20.86 0.62
N PRO A 14 -4.83 -21.98 1.30
CA PRO A 14 -3.68 -22.04 2.22
C PRO A 14 -2.39 -21.74 1.48
N TRP A 15 -1.56 -20.86 2.06
CA TRP A 15 -0.20 -20.60 1.59
C TRP A 15 0.78 -21.17 2.62
N ARG A 16 1.67 -22.06 2.16
CA ARG A 16 2.60 -22.77 3.05
C ARG A 16 4.00 -22.20 2.94
N ARG A 17 4.72 -22.23 4.07
CA ARG A 17 6.13 -21.85 4.10
C ARG A 17 6.93 -22.67 3.08
N GLY A 18 7.65 -21.97 2.21
CA GLY A 18 8.45 -22.56 1.13
C GLY A 18 7.76 -22.54 -0.23
N GLU A 19 6.46 -22.25 -0.27
CA GLU A 19 5.77 -21.94 -1.53
C GLU A 19 6.12 -20.53 -1.99
N ALA A 20 6.23 -20.35 -3.31
CA ALA A 20 6.32 -19.02 -3.88
C ALA A 20 5.03 -18.24 -3.58
N PHE A 21 5.15 -16.96 -3.25
CA PHE A 21 3.99 -16.09 -3.16
C PHE A 21 3.44 -15.84 -4.58
N PRO A 22 2.12 -15.90 -4.82
CA PRO A 22 1.57 -15.69 -6.16
C PRO A 22 1.93 -14.30 -6.68
N ALA A 23 2.43 -14.21 -7.91
CA ALA A 23 2.96 -12.96 -8.48
C ALA A 23 1.87 -11.91 -8.74
N ASP A 24 0.62 -12.34 -8.89
CA ASP A 24 -0.55 -11.50 -9.13
C ASP A 24 -1.29 -11.13 -7.83
N GLU A 25 -0.85 -11.66 -6.69
CA GLU A 25 -1.44 -11.34 -5.40
C GLU A 25 -0.59 -10.39 -4.56
N ASN A 26 -1.27 -9.71 -3.64
CA ASN A 26 -0.62 -8.78 -2.72
C ASN A 26 -1.15 -8.87 -1.29
N GLN A 27 -1.99 -9.86 -0.99
CA GLN A 27 -2.62 -10.02 0.32
C GLN A 27 -2.28 -11.38 0.90
N LEU A 28 -1.82 -11.37 2.15
CA LEU A 28 -1.63 -12.56 2.96
C LEU A 28 -2.51 -12.43 4.20
N TRP A 29 -3.54 -13.24 4.26
CA TRP A 29 -4.49 -13.29 5.36
C TRP A 29 -4.06 -14.33 6.38
N SER A 30 -4.19 -14.02 7.66
CA SER A 30 -3.78 -14.96 8.71
C SER A 30 -4.69 -14.97 9.94
N ARG A 31 -4.69 -16.14 10.59
CA ARG A 31 -5.42 -16.42 11.81
C ARG A 31 -4.59 -17.32 12.73
N PRO A 32 -4.74 -17.22 14.07
CA PRO A 32 -3.90 -17.96 15.03
C PRO A 32 -4.25 -19.46 15.15
N SER A 33 -5.44 -19.86 14.71
CA SER A 33 -5.93 -21.25 14.70
C SER A 33 -7.10 -21.43 13.71
N PRO A 34 -7.43 -22.67 13.32
CA PRO A 34 -8.51 -22.95 12.37
C PRO A 34 -9.89 -22.39 12.75
N ASP A 35 -10.20 -22.40 14.04
CA ASP A 35 -11.49 -21.92 14.56
C ASP A 35 -11.49 -20.42 14.91
N ALA A 36 -10.36 -19.73 14.74
CA ALA A 36 -10.26 -18.29 15.01
C ALA A 36 -10.69 -17.47 13.79
N MET A 37 -11.17 -16.25 14.05
CA MET A 37 -11.42 -15.26 13.01
C MET A 37 -10.09 -14.76 12.40
N TRP A 38 -10.18 -14.22 11.20
CA TRP A 38 -9.08 -13.48 10.57
C TRP A 38 -8.58 -12.40 11.53
N SER A 39 -7.27 -12.40 11.76
CA SER A 39 -6.64 -11.51 12.74
C SER A 39 -5.72 -10.49 12.09
N LEU A 40 -5.05 -10.85 10.98
CA LEU A 40 -4.16 -9.95 10.26
C LEU A 40 -4.32 -10.12 8.74
N GLU A 41 -4.18 -8.99 8.06
CA GLU A 41 -3.95 -8.90 6.62
C GLU A 41 -2.58 -8.25 6.44
N VAL A 42 -1.69 -8.91 5.71
CA VAL A 42 -0.38 -8.38 5.33
C VAL A 42 -0.42 -8.04 3.84
N LEU A 43 -0.19 -6.77 3.53
CA LEU A 43 -0.07 -6.30 2.16
C LEU A 43 1.39 -6.41 1.71
N VAL A 44 1.63 -7.11 0.62
CA VAL A 44 2.96 -7.36 0.05
C VAL A 44 3.20 -6.40 -1.11
N GLU A 45 4.37 -5.75 -1.13
CA GLU A 45 4.81 -4.84 -2.19
C GLU A 45 5.95 -5.47 -3.01
N ASP A 46 6.04 -5.11 -4.30
CA ASP A 46 7.17 -5.50 -5.15
C ASP A 46 8.36 -4.57 -4.88
N ILE A 47 9.36 -5.10 -4.18
CA ILE A 47 10.60 -4.41 -3.86
C ILE A 47 11.77 -5.26 -4.34
N GLY A 48 12.58 -4.70 -5.23
CA GLY A 48 13.81 -5.34 -5.72
C GLY A 48 14.91 -4.30 -5.91
N ASP A 49 16.15 -4.68 -5.58
CA ASP A 49 17.32 -3.80 -5.73
C ASP A 49 17.18 -2.43 -5.04
N GLY A 50 16.48 -2.39 -3.91
CA GLY A 50 16.22 -1.15 -3.15
C GLY A 50 15.14 -0.24 -3.76
N VAL A 51 14.37 -0.73 -4.73
CA VAL A 51 13.34 0.05 -5.41
C VAL A 51 11.99 -0.65 -5.29
N LEU A 52 11.01 0.09 -4.80
CA LEU A 52 9.61 -0.30 -4.85
C LEU A 52 9.05 -0.02 -6.24
N ARG A 53 8.38 -1.02 -6.83
CA ARG A 53 7.60 -0.89 -8.07
C ARG A 53 6.13 -0.82 -7.72
N TYR A 54 5.46 0.24 -8.15
CA TYR A 54 4.06 0.42 -7.84
C TYR A 54 3.22 -0.66 -8.53
N ARG A 55 2.58 -1.52 -7.74
CA ARG A 55 1.93 -2.74 -8.23
C ARG A 55 0.86 -2.50 -9.30
N ARG A 56 0.17 -1.34 -9.26
CA ARG A 56 -0.89 -1.03 -10.25
C ARG A 56 -0.34 -0.43 -11.54
N ASP A 57 0.91 0.04 -11.55
CA ASP A 57 1.61 0.55 -12.72
C ASP A 57 3.13 0.49 -12.48
N PRO A 58 3.81 -0.59 -12.93
CA PRO A 58 5.24 -0.79 -12.67
C PRO A 58 6.18 0.23 -13.33
N SER A 59 5.68 1.12 -14.19
CA SER A 59 6.47 2.25 -14.69
C SER A 59 6.72 3.31 -13.61
N ILE A 60 5.88 3.34 -12.57
CA ILE A 60 6.04 4.17 -11.39
C ILE A 60 6.88 3.41 -10.37
N SER A 61 7.97 4.05 -9.92
CA SER A 61 8.88 3.49 -8.94
C SER A 61 9.31 4.52 -7.90
N LEU A 62 9.76 4.03 -6.76
CA LEU A 62 10.21 4.83 -5.63
C LEU A 62 11.36 4.09 -4.91
N PRO A 63 12.51 4.74 -4.63
CA PRO A 63 13.52 4.15 -3.75
C PRO A 63 12.89 3.75 -2.41
N ILE A 64 13.32 2.63 -1.84
CA ILE A 64 12.71 2.11 -0.62
C ILE A 64 12.86 3.06 0.56
N GLU A 65 13.95 3.82 0.60
CA GLU A 65 14.23 4.86 1.59
C GLU A 65 13.24 6.02 1.52
N GLU A 66 12.67 6.28 0.33
CA GLU A 66 11.65 7.30 0.11
C GLU A 66 10.22 6.74 0.27
N ALA A 67 10.08 5.42 0.22
CA ALA A 67 8.82 4.71 0.40
C ALA A 67 8.49 4.42 1.87
N ILE A 68 9.47 4.51 2.76
CA ILE A 68 9.33 4.25 4.21
C ILE A 68 9.68 5.51 5.00
N GLY A 69 8.68 6.10 5.65
CA GLY A 69 8.86 7.12 6.67
C GLY A 69 9.09 6.50 8.05
N TRP A 70 9.61 7.29 8.99
CA TRP A 70 9.86 6.88 10.37
C TRP A 70 9.32 7.92 11.33
N THR A 71 8.63 7.48 12.37
CA THR A 71 8.25 8.35 13.50
C THR A 71 9.48 8.66 14.36
N ASP A 72 9.37 9.65 15.25
CA ASP A 72 10.46 10.04 16.16
C ASP A 72 10.89 8.90 17.11
N ASP A 73 9.98 7.97 17.41
CA ASP A 73 10.22 6.77 18.21
C ASP A 73 10.63 5.53 17.37
N GLY A 74 10.86 5.71 16.06
CA GLY A 74 11.44 4.69 15.19
C GLY A 74 10.45 3.66 14.65
N ILE A 75 9.15 4.00 14.59
CA ILE A 75 8.13 3.15 13.97
C ILE A 75 8.09 3.44 12.46
N PRO A 76 8.32 2.44 11.59
CA PRO A 76 8.24 2.64 10.15
C PRO A 76 6.78 2.74 9.69
N TYR A 77 6.52 3.57 8.69
CA TYR A 77 5.23 3.69 8.04
C TYR A 77 5.38 3.94 6.53
N VAL A 78 4.34 3.60 5.76
CA VAL A 78 4.31 3.86 4.32
C VAL A 78 4.33 5.36 4.07
N ALA A 79 5.27 5.83 3.25
CA ALA A 79 5.41 7.26 2.99
C ALA A 79 4.09 7.85 2.45
N PRO A 80 3.67 9.05 2.92
CA PRO A 80 2.30 9.51 2.70
C PRO A 80 1.95 9.69 1.22
N GLN A 81 2.90 10.12 0.39
CA GLN A 81 2.72 10.24 -1.06
C GLN A 81 2.43 8.89 -1.75
N LEU A 82 3.06 7.81 -1.28
CA LEU A 82 2.81 6.46 -1.80
C LEU A 82 1.42 5.96 -1.39
N GLN A 83 1.02 6.22 -0.13
CA GLN A 83 -0.31 5.89 0.35
C GLN A 83 -1.41 6.64 -0.41
N LEU A 84 -1.22 7.93 -0.69
CA LEU A 84 -2.14 8.73 -1.50
C LEU A 84 -2.21 8.23 -2.95
N LEU A 85 -1.10 7.82 -3.56
CA LEU A 85 -1.11 7.19 -4.89
C LEU A 85 -2.00 5.93 -4.93
N TYR A 86 -1.96 5.09 -3.89
CA TYR A 86 -2.83 3.93 -3.76
C TYR A 86 -4.32 4.31 -3.65
N LYS A 87 -4.64 5.46 -3.05
CA LYS A 87 -6.00 5.97 -2.92
C LYS A 87 -6.51 6.62 -4.20
N ALA A 88 -5.64 7.33 -4.93
CA ALA A 88 -5.96 8.09 -6.14
C ALA A 88 -6.65 7.26 -7.24
N LYS A 89 -6.23 6.00 -7.44
CA LYS A 89 -6.78 5.15 -8.52
C LYS A 89 -8.21 4.63 -8.24
N ALA A 90 -8.73 4.75 -7.02
CA ALA A 90 -10.06 4.24 -6.65
C ALA A 90 -10.63 5.05 -5.48
N MET A 91 -10.73 6.37 -5.68
CA MET A 91 -11.08 7.33 -4.63
C MET A 91 -12.50 7.12 -4.09
N ARG A 92 -12.61 7.04 -2.77
CA ARG A 92 -13.86 6.97 -2.01
C ARG A 92 -13.97 8.22 -1.14
N ALA A 93 -15.16 8.50 -0.60
CA ALA A 93 -15.36 9.64 0.31
C ALA A 93 -14.38 9.68 1.50
N ARG A 94 -14.01 8.52 2.06
CA ARG A 94 -13.00 8.45 3.12
C ARG A 94 -11.59 8.82 2.64
N ASP A 95 -11.29 8.55 1.37
CA ASP A 95 -9.98 8.84 0.80
C ASP A 95 -9.84 10.35 0.57
N GLU A 96 -10.92 11.07 0.22
CA GLU A 96 -10.92 12.54 0.16
C GLU A 96 -10.53 13.18 1.50
N VAL A 97 -11.03 12.62 2.62
CA VAL A 97 -10.64 13.05 3.97
C VAL A 97 -9.16 12.82 4.22
N ASP A 98 -8.64 11.66 3.83
CA ASP A 98 -7.21 11.35 3.95
C ASP A 98 -6.35 12.30 3.10
N PHE A 99 -6.78 12.61 1.87
CA PHE A 99 -6.11 13.60 1.01
C PHE A 99 -6.09 14.99 1.66
N ALA A 100 -7.24 15.49 2.11
CA ALA A 100 -7.35 16.79 2.73
C ALA A 100 -6.46 16.93 3.99
N ALA A 101 -6.36 15.86 4.79
CA ALA A 101 -5.52 15.83 5.98
C ALA A 101 -4.02 15.69 5.66
N THR A 102 -3.67 14.95 4.61
CA THR A 102 -2.28 14.53 4.34
C THR A 102 -1.56 15.47 3.39
N VAL A 103 -2.23 15.99 2.36
CA VAL A 103 -1.62 16.85 1.33
C VAL A 103 -0.89 18.06 1.94
N PRO A 104 -1.42 18.78 2.95
CA PRO A 104 -0.71 19.89 3.58
C PRO A 104 0.57 19.49 4.33
N LEU A 105 0.71 18.22 4.68
CA LEU A 105 1.85 17.69 5.46
C LEU A 105 2.97 17.13 4.56
N LEU A 106 2.74 17.03 3.25
CA LEU A 106 3.76 16.56 2.32
C LEU A 106 4.90 17.58 2.22
N SER A 107 6.13 17.08 2.23
CA SER A 107 7.29 17.85 1.79
C SER A 107 7.20 18.20 0.31
N ASP A 108 8.00 19.17 -0.14
CA ASP A 108 8.04 19.58 -1.54
C ASP A 108 8.40 18.41 -2.46
N PHE A 109 9.34 17.57 -2.06
CA PHE A 109 9.71 16.36 -2.80
C PHE A 109 8.53 15.40 -2.95
N GLN A 110 7.86 15.08 -1.84
CA GLN A 110 6.72 14.15 -1.83
C GLN A 110 5.56 14.65 -2.69
N ARG A 111 5.25 15.95 -2.60
CA ARG A 111 4.21 16.58 -3.43
C ARG A 111 4.59 16.54 -4.90
N GLN A 112 5.82 16.95 -5.24
CA GLN A 112 6.28 16.97 -6.62
C GLN A 112 6.30 15.57 -7.24
N TRP A 113 6.75 14.57 -6.50
CA TRP A 113 6.71 13.18 -6.95
C TRP A 113 5.28 12.73 -7.22
N LEU A 114 4.35 12.97 -6.27
CA LEU A 114 2.95 12.57 -6.40
C LEU A 114 2.28 13.24 -7.61
N GLU A 115 2.50 14.53 -7.81
CA GLU A 115 1.99 15.26 -9.00
C GLU A 115 2.62 14.77 -10.31
N THR A 116 3.86 14.29 -10.29
CA THR A 116 4.51 13.72 -11.49
C THR A 116 3.85 12.41 -11.91
N VAL A 117 3.53 11.54 -10.95
CA VAL A 117 3.01 10.19 -11.22
C VAL A 117 1.47 10.12 -11.26
N ALA A 118 0.80 11.10 -10.65
CA ALA A 118 -0.65 11.25 -10.64
C ALA A 118 -1.04 12.75 -10.74
N PRO A 119 -0.94 13.35 -11.93
CA PRO A 119 -1.17 14.78 -12.11
C PRO A 119 -2.57 15.24 -11.67
N GLY A 120 -2.62 16.36 -10.95
CA GLY A 120 -3.85 17.00 -10.47
C GLY A 120 -4.42 16.41 -9.18
N VAL A 121 -3.77 15.40 -8.59
CA VAL A 121 -4.31 14.69 -7.42
C VAL A 121 -4.12 15.45 -6.10
N THR A 122 -3.21 16.42 -6.02
CA THR A 122 -3.03 17.25 -4.81
C THR A 122 -3.77 18.58 -4.88
N GLY A 123 -4.41 18.87 -6.02
CA GLY A 123 -5.33 20.00 -6.17
C GLY A 123 -6.64 19.77 -5.41
N PRO A 124 -7.44 20.83 -5.17
CA PRO A 124 -8.76 20.65 -4.61
C PRO A 124 -9.61 19.76 -5.52
N HIS A 125 -10.16 18.68 -4.95
CA HIS A 125 -11.15 17.87 -5.64
C HIS A 125 -12.43 18.71 -5.78
N GLU A 126 -12.66 19.30 -6.95
CA GLU A 126 -13.96 19.87 -7.27
C GLU A 126 -14.96 18.71 -7.34
N HIS A 127 -15.91 18.68 -6.40
CA HIS A 127 -17.02 17.75 -6.43
C HIS A 127 -17.78 17.96 -7.75
N ILE A 128 -17.72 16.96 -8.64
CA ILE A 128 -18.63 16.84 -9.79
C ILE A 128 -19.88 16.08 -9.34
#